data_AF-A0A0T1XPK1-F1
#
_entry.id   AF-A0A0T1XPK1-F1
#
_cell.length_a   1.000
_cell.length_b   1.000
_cell.length_c   1.000
_cell.angle_alpha   90.00
_cell.angle_beta   90.00
_cell.angle_gamma   90.00
#
_symmetry.space_group_name_H-M   'P 1'
#
loop_
_entity.id
_entity.type
_entity.pdbx_description
1 polymer ?
#
loop_
_entity_poly.entity_id
_entity_poly.type
_entity_poly.pdbx_seq_one_letter_code
_entity_poly.pdbx_strand_id
1 'polypeptide(L)'
;MREAIQATDIFFYSGKAVPGSEQMPVLDRLADQIKEFAKNARKSGVTARFMLTGHADAMGRETANVSISAARAETVRALLNKRGVAPELLLVRGAGTFEPVVPENSRTGSSTNRRVSITVTLE
;
A
#
# COMPACT_ATOMS: atom_id res chain seq x y z
N MET A 1 -7.90 -14.86 3.86
CA MET A 1 -8.20 -13.49 3.38
C MET A 1 -7.21 -12.44 3.90
N ARG A 2 -6.90 -12.40 5.21
CA ARG A 2 -5.82 -11.54 5.75
C ARG A 2 -4.50 -11.68 4.98
N GLU A 3 -4.03 -12.91 4.78
CA GLU A 3 -2.77 -13.17 4.06
C GLU A 3 -2.80 -12.66 2.62
N ALA A 4 -3.91 -12.84 1.90
CA ALA A 4 -4.07 -12.34 0.54
C ALA A 4 -3.98 -10.80 0.47
N ILE A 5 -4.57 -10.11 1.45
CA ILE A 5 -4.47 -8.64 1.56
C ILE A 5 -3.01 -8.23 1.82
N GLN A 6 -2.31 -8.90 2.75
CA GLN A 6 -0.93 -8.56 3.10
C GLN A 6 0.10 -8.96 2.03
N ALA A 7 -0.22 -9.94 1.19
CA ALA A 7 0.59 -10.34 0.04
C ALA A 7 0.38 -9.44 -1.19
N THR A 8 -0.56 -8.49 -1.11
CA THR A 8 -0.80 -7.54 -2.19
C THR A 8 0.13 -6.35 -2.06
N ASP A 9 0.83 -6.02 -3.14
CA ASP A 9 1.57 -4.79 -3.31
C ASP A 9 1.00 -3.98 -4.47
N ILE A 10 0.96 -2.66 -4.32
CA ILE A 10 0.61 -1.73 -5.40
C ILE A 10 1.88 -1.08 -5.92
N PHE A 11 2.21 -1.28 -7.20
CA PHE A 11 3.47 -0.82 -7.78
C PHE A 11 3.37 0.54 -8.48
N PHE A 12 4.51 1.23 -8.56
CA PHE A 12 4.61 2.57 -9.13
C PHE A 12 5.77 2.70 -10.12
N TYR A 13 5.55 3.51 -11.16
CA TYR A 13 6.63 3.98 -12.01
C TYR A 13 7.54 4.97 -11.29
N SER A 14 8.77 5.11 -11.79
CA SER A 14 9.76 6.03 -11.22
C SER A 14 9.25 7.47 -11.22
N GLY A 15 9.47 8.18 -10.11
CA GLY A 15 9.02 9.57 -9.92
C GLY A 15 7.49 9.78 -9.87
N LYS A 16 6.68 8.71 -9.88
CA LYS A 16 5.21 8.82 -9.82
C LYS A 16 4.66 8.48 -8.44
N ALA A 17 3.67 9.27 -8.01
CA ALA A 17 2.86 9.03 -6.82
C ALA A 17 1.47 8.44 -7.14
N VAL A 18 1.15 8.31 -8.43
CA VAL A 18 -0.07 7.66 -8.94
C VAL A 18 0.32 6.33 -9.56
N PRO A 19 -0.34 5.21 -9.22
CA PRO A 19 -0.02 3.92 -9.80
C PRO A 19 -0.48 3.87 -11.26
N GLY A 20 0.17 3.03 -12.07
CA GLY A 20 -0.21 2.83 -13.47
C GLY A 20 -1.60 2.20 -13.61
N SER A 21 -2.22 2.35 -14.78
CA SER A 21 -3.57 1.81 -15.04
C SER A 21 -3.67 0.30 -14.86
N GLU A 22 -2.57 -0.42 -15.05
CA GLU A 22 -2.45 -1.86 -14.82
C GLU A 22 -2.68 -2.26 -13.36
N GLN A 23 -2.54 -1.33 -12.41
CA GLN A 23 -2.80 -1.55 -10.99
C GLN A 23 -4.29 -1.37 -10.63
N MET A 24 -5.12 -0.81 -11.52
CA MET A 24 -6.53 -0.53 -11.19
C MET A 24 -7.33 -1.79 -10.88
N PRO A 25 -7.22 -2.89 -11.65
CA PRO A 25 -7.89 -4.14 -11.29
C PRO A 25 -7.36 -4.76 -9.99
N VAL A 26 -6.11 -4.49 -9.61
CA VAL A 26 -5.54 -4.92 -8.33
C VAL A 26 -6.19 -4.14 -7.19
N LEU A 27 -6.33 -2.82 -7.33
CA LEU A 27 -7.02 -1.96 -6.37
C LEU A 27 -8.51 -2.31 -6.21
N ASP A 28 -9.19 -2.69 -7.30
CA ASP A 28 -10.58 -3.13 -7.26
C ASP A 28 -10.72 -4.38 -6.39
N ARG A 29 -9.91 -5.42 -6.67
CA ARG A 29 -9.91 -6.67 -5.88
C ARG A 29 -9.50 -6.43 -4.42
N LEU A 30 -8.50 -5.60 -4.19
CA LEU A 30 -8.03 -5.27 -2.84
C LEU A 30 -9.13 -4.56 -2.04
N ALA A 31 -9.86 -3.62 -2.65
CA ALA A 31 -10.97 -2.94 -1.99
C ALA A 31 -12.08 -3.92 -1.59
N ASP A 32 -12.44 -4.87 -2.46
CA ASP A 32 -13.44 -5.88 -2.15
C ASP A 32 -13.00 -6.82 -1.03
N GLN A 33 -11.74 -7.25 -1.04
CA GLN A 33 -11.16 -8.07 0.03
C GLN A 33 -11.13 -7.33 1.38
N ILE A 34 -10.75 -6.05 1.39
CA ILE A 34 -10.74 -5.21 2.60
C ILE A 34 -12.16 -5.06 3.17
N LYS A 35 -13.14 -4.73 2.32
CA LYS A 35 -14.55 -4.57 2.74
C LYS A 35 -15.09 -5.86 3.36
N GLU A 36 -14.86 -6.99 2.71
CA GLU A 36 -15.35 -8.29 3.22
C GLU A 36 -14.61 -8.69 4.50
N PHE A 37 -13.30 -8.43 4.61
CA PHE A 37 -12.55 -8.68 5.83
C PHE A 37 -13.03 -7.83 7.00
N ALA A 38 -13.19 -6.52 6.78
CA ALA A 38 -13.66 -5.59 7.81
C ALA A 38 -15.08 -5.94 8.28
N LYS A 39 -15.97 -6.31 7.35
CA LYS A 39 -17.33 -6.78 7.66
C LYS A 39 -17.31 -8.01 8.55
N ASN A 40 -16.47 -9.00 8.25
CA ASN A 40 -16.38 -10.23 9.03
C ASN A 40 -15.71 -10.01 10.39
N ALA A 41 -14.65 -9.20 10.46
CA ALA A 41 -14.04 -8.78 11.72
C ALA A 41 -15.07 -8.12 12.65
N ARG A 42 -15.86 -7.17 12.12
CA ARG A 42 -16.91 -6.48 12.89
C ARG A 42 -17.98 -7.43 13.42
N LYS A 43 -18.38 -8.44 12.64
CA LYS A 43 -19.33 -9.49 13.10
C LYS A 43 -18.78 -10.29 14.27
N SER A 44 -17.45 -10.43 14.35
CA SER A 44 -16.75 -11.08 15.46
C SER A 44 -16.43 -10.13 16.62
N GLY A 45 -16.92 -8.89 16.59
CA GLY A 45 -16.74 -7.92 17.66
C GLY A 45 -15.37 -7.22 17.69
N VAL A 46 -14.57 -7.35 16.64
CA VAL A 46 -13.24 -6.71 16.52
C VAL A 46 -13.18 -5.75 15.33
N THR A 47 -12.29 -4.76 15.41
CA THR A 47 -12.08 -3.79 14.33
C THR A 47 -10.79 -4.10 13.57
N ALA A 48 -10.87 -4.21 12.25
CA ALA A 48 -9.68 -4.38 11.41
C ALA A 48 -9.13 -3.03 10.96
N ARG A 49 -7.83 -2.80 11.16
CA ARG A 49 -7.08 -1.66 10.60
C ARG A 49 -6.10 -2.14 9.53
N PHE A 50 -5.92 -1.32 8.50
CA PHE A 50 -5.06 -1.60 7.36
C PHE A 50 -4.01 -0.49 7.24
N MET A 51 -2.76 -0.81 7.55
CA MET A 51 -1.63 0.10 7.39
C MET A 51 -1.11 0.01 5.96
N LEU A 52 -1.19 1.12 5.22
CA LEU A 52 -0.63 1.30 3.90
C LEU A 52 0.75 1.93 4.05
N THR A 53 1.81 1.15 3.83
CA THR A 53 3.18 1.65 3.90
C THR A 53 3.71 1.87 2.48
N GLY A 54 4.04 3.11 2.15
CA GLY A 54 4.70 3.44 0.89
C GLY A 54 6.20 3.31 0.97
N HIS A 55 6.81 2.87 -0.13
CA HIS A 55 8.24 2.61 -0.27
C HIS A 55 8.78 3.32 -1.52
N ALA A 56 10.07 3.65 -1.49
CA ALA A 56 10.83 4.24 -2.58
C ALA A 56 12.07 3.39 -2.89
N ASP A 57 12.58 3.51 -4.11
CA ASP A 57 13.88 2.96 -4.50
C ASP A 57 15.02 3.87 -4.01
N ALA A 58 16.26 3.36 -4.01
CA ALA A 58 17.40 4.10 -3.47
C ALA A 58 17.87 5.29 -4.34
N MET A 59 17.18 5.57 -5.45
CA MET A 59 17.52 6.67 -6.35
C MET A 59 17.01 8.00 -5.80
N GLY A 60 17.82 9.05 -5.92
CA GLY A 60 17.45 10.41 -5.50
C GLY A 60 17.76 10.74 -4.04
N ARG A 61 17.25 11.88 -3.58
CA ARG A 61 17.50 12.37 -2.21
C ARG A 61 16.57 11.68 -1.22
N GLU A 62 17.10 11.30 -0.07
CA GLU A 62 16.35 10.64 1.01
C GLU A 62 15.07 11.39 1.41
N THR A 63 15.14 12.71 1.58
CA THR A 63 13.96 13.54 1.91
C THR A 63 12.88 13.51 0.83
N ALA A 64 13.29 13.43 -0.44
CA ALA A 64 12.36 13.25 -1.56
C ALA A 64 11.74 11.84 -1.55
N ASN A 65 12.53 10.82 -1.21
CA ASN A 65 12.07 9.44 -1.11
C ASN A 65 11.07 9.22 0.03
N VAL A 66 11.30 9.84 1.20
CA VAL A 66 10.31 9.88 2.28
C VAL A 66 9.02 10.54 1.79
N SER A 67 9.12 11.72 1.16
CA SER A 67 7.96 12.47 0.67
C SER A 67 7.14 11.70 -0.38
N ILE A 68 7.79 11.12 -1.40
CA ILE A 68 7.09 10.39 -2.47
C ILE A 68 6.49 9.09 -1.94
N SER A 69 7.16 8.40 -1.01
CA SER A 69 6.65 7.18 -0.40
C SER A 69 5.35 7.44 0.39
N ALA A 70 5.31 8.52 1.19
CA ALA A 70 4.10 8.93 1.90
C ALA A 70 2.98 9.33 0.91
N ALA A 71 3.33 10.09 -0.14
CA ALA A 71 2.37 10.48 -1.17
C ALA A 71 1.75 9.26 -1.90
N ARG A 72 2.53 8.21 -2.16
CA ARG A 72 2.02 6.95 -2.74
C ARG A 72 1.01 6.26 -1.82
N ALA A 73 1.32 6.16 -0.53
CA ALA A 73 0.42 5.55 0.45
C ALA A 73 -0.92 6.33 0.53
N GLU A 74 -0.84 7.66 0.56
CA GLU A 74 -2.03 8.53 0.52
C GLU A 74 -2.83 8.38 -0.77
N THR A 75 -2.18 8.28 -1.92
CA THR A 75 -2.87 8.01 -3.19
C THR A 75 -3.61 6.67 -3.16
N VAL A 76 -2.98 5.60 -2.65
CA VAL A 76 -3.65 4.30 -2.51
C VAL A 76 -4.84 4.40 -1.54
N ARG A 77 -4.69 5.10 -0.42
CA ARG A 77 -5.79 5.36 0.52
C ARG A 77 -6.97 6.04 -0.19
N ALA A 78 -6.71 7.11 -0.94
CA ALA A 78 -7.74 7.83 -1.68
C ALA A 78 -8.42 6.95 -2.75
N LEU A 79 -7.65 6.13 -3.46
CA LEU A 79 -8.15 5.21 -4.48
C LEU A 79 -9.00 4.07 -3.90
N LEU A 80 -8.65 3.56 -2.72
CA LEU A 80 -9.44 2.57 -1.98
C LEU A 80 -10.72 3.19 -1.40
N ASN A 81 -10.64 4.42 -0.88
CA ASN A 81 -11.82 5.15 -0.40
C ASN A 81 -12.83 5.38 -1.54
N LYS A 82 -12.36 5.76 -2.74
CA LYS A 82 -13.21 5.87 -3.93
C LYS A 82 -13.92 4.56 -4.30
N ARG A 83 -13.40 3.41 -3.86
CA ARG A 83 -13.97 2.06 -4.05
C ARG A 83 -14.85 1.60 -2.87
N GLY A 84 -15.15 2.51 -1.94
CA GLY A 84 -16.03 2.29 -0.81
C GLY A 84 -15.37 1.67 0.42
N VAL A 85 -14.03 1.65 0.49
CA VAL A 85 -13.35 1.29 1.73
C VAL A 85 -13.44 2.48 2.71
N ALA A 86 -13.97 2.22 3.90
CA ALA A 86 -14.07 3.20 4.97
C ALA A 86 -12.68 3.82 5.29
N PRO A 87 -12.51 5.15 5.15
CA PRO A 87 -11.20 5.80 5.30
C PRO A 87 -10.64 5.67 6.72
N GLU A 88 -11.49 5.55 7.73
CA GLU A 88 -11.08 5.32 9.12
C GLU A 88 -10.36 3.98 9.31
N LEU A 89 -10.62 2.97 8.46
CA LEU A 89 -9.93 1.68 8.55
C LEU A 89 -8.52 1.74 7.94
N LEU A 90 -8.21 2.79 7.18
CA LEU A 90 -6.97 2.93 6.42
C LEU A 90 -6.01 3.90 7.11
N LEU A 91 -4.85 3.39 7.49
CA LEU A 91 -3.73 4.16 8.03
C LEU A 91 -2.64 4.27 6.97
N VAL A 92 -1.83 5.33 7.02
CA VAL A 92 -0.75 5.55 6.04
C VAL A 92 0.58 5.85 6.73
N ARG A 93 1.66 5.40 6.11
CA ARG A 93 3.04 5.71 6.50
C ARG A 93 3.94 5.73 5.27
N GLY A 94 4.92 6.64 5.24
CA GLY A 94 6.02 6.61 4.27
C GLY A 94 7.26 5.98 4.92
N ALA A 95 7.77 4.89 4.36
CA ALA A 95 9.01 4.25 4.80
C ALA A 95 10.24 4.75 4.03
N GLY A 96 10.08 5.59 3.01
CA GLY A 96 11.19 6.00 2.14
C GLY A 96 11.93 4.79 1.59
N THR A 97 13.25 4.76 1.78
CA THR A 97 14.15 3.67 1.36
C THR A 97 14.52 2.73 2.51
N PHE A 98 13.92 2.89 3.70
CA PHE A 98 14.38 2.22 4.93
C PHE A 98 13.87 0.78 5.08
N GLU A 99 12.85 0.37 4.31
CA GLU A 99 12.25 -0.97 4.37
C GLU A 99 12.23 -1.65 2.97
N PRO A 100 13.40 -1.88 2.35
CA PRO A 100 13.47 -2.51 1.03
C PRO A 100 13.00 -3.97 1.10
N VAL A 101 12.20 -4.41 0.12
CA VAL A 101 11.82 -5.83 0.01
C VAL A 101 12.89 -6.64 -0.71
N VAL A 102 13.62 -5.99 -1.60
CA VAL A 102 14.75 -6.58 -2.32
C VAL A 102 15.91 -5.60 -2.33
N PRO A 103 17.16 -6.10 -2.33
CA PRO A 103 18.34 -5.26 -2.50
C PRO A 103 18.28 -4.43 -3.79
N GLU A 104 18.71 -3.17 -3.75
CA GLU A 104 18.67 -2.26 -4.90
C GLU A 104 19.51 -2.76 -6.09
N ASN A 105 20.60 -3.49 -5.82
CA ASN A 105 21.49 -4.05 -6.84
C ASN A 105 20.93 -5.28 -7.57
N SER A 106 19.70 -5.71 -7.27
CA SER A 106 19.04 -6.80 -7.99
C SER A 106 18.48 -6.29 -9.33
N ARG A 107 18.42 -7.18 -10.34
CA ARG A 107 17.97 -6.84 -11.71
C ARG A 107 16.58 -6.18 -11.77
N THR A 108 15.75 -6.40 -10.76
CA THR A 108 14.39 -5.84 -10.63
C THR A 108 14.22 -4.92 -9.41
N GLY A 109 15.28 -4.67 -8.64
CA GLY A 109 15.22 -4.10 -7.29
C GLY A 109 14.51 -2.76 -7.22
N SER A 110 14.86 -1.88 -8.15
CA SER A 110 14.30 -0.53 -8.26
C SER A 110 12.77 -0.53 -8.45
N SER A 111 12.20 -1.39 -9.32
CA SER A 111 10.74 -1.44 -9.53
C SER A 111 9.98 -2.07 -8.37
N THR A 112 10.56 -3.08 -7.73
CA THR A 112 9.91 -3.79 -6.63
C THR A 112 9.90 -2.95 -5.35
N ASN A 113 10.89 -2.08 -5.16
CA ASN A 113 10.95 -1.17 -4.01
C ASN A 113 10.00 0.04 -4.16
N ARG A 114 9.55 0.39 -5.37
CA ARG A 114 8.52 1.40 -5.60
C ARG A 114 7.12 0.81 -5.45
N ARG A 115 6.70 0.61 -4.20
CA ARG A 115 5.41 -0.02 -3.90
C ARG A 115 4.70 0.59 -2.71
N VAL A 116 3.43 0.25 -2.55
CA VAL A 116 2.70 0.35 -1.29
C VAL A 116 2.33 -1.06 -0.83
N SER A 117 2.76 -1.43 0.37
CA SER A 117 2.44 -2.70 1.02
C SER A 117 1.36 -2.53 2.08
N ILE A 118 0.67 -3.60 2.43
CA ILE A 118 -0.46 -3.56 3.38
C ILE A 118 -0.20 -4.49 4.57
N THR A 119 -0.44 -4.00 5.78
CA THR A 119 -0.44 -4.81 7.01
C THR A 119 -1.79 -4.70 7.70
N VAL A 120 -2.26 -5.81 8.27
CA VAL A 120 -3.57 -5.89 8.94
C VAL A 120 -3.39 -6.09 10.43
N THR A 121 -4.03 -5.24 11.23
CA THR A 121 -4.12 -5.36 12.70
C THR A 121 -5.58 -5.51 13.10
N LEU A 122 -5.84 -6.31 14.14
CA LEU A 122 -7.16 -6.44 14.76
C LEU A 122 -7.11 -5.78 16.14
N GLU A 123 -8.10 -4.93 16.41
CA GLU A 123 -8.31 -4.20 17.66
C GLU A 123 -9.61 -4.64 18.34
#